data_AF-A0A8C6ZFX4-F1
#
_entry.id   AF-A0A8C6ZFX4-F1
#
_cell.length_a   1.000
_cell.length_b   1.000
_cell.length_c   1.000
_cell.angle_alpha   90.00
_cell.angle_beta   90.00
_cell.angle_gamma   90.00
#
_symmetry.space_group_name_H-M   'P 1'
#
loop_
_entity.id
_entity.type
_entity.pdbx_description
1 polymer ?
#
loop_
_entity_poly.entity_id
_entity_poly.type
_entity_poly.pdbx_seq_one_letter_code
_entity_poly.pdbx_strand_id
1 'polypeptide(L)'
;MPKHGLDVSACEVFRFYKLVTLKGLIEPISMIVPRRSETYQEDIYPMTPGTEPALTPDEWLSGMNRGSGGCVRGAKPGARRDAQSWVRCRALGCDAEYGK
;
A
#
# COMPACT_ATOMS: atom_id res chain seq x y z
N MET A 1 -5.89 -1.61 9.02
CA MET A 1 -6.37 -2.41 7.88
C MET A 1 -5.41 -2.24 6.71
N PRO A 2 -4.98 -3.30 6.00
CA PRO A 2 -4.22 -3.16 4.75
C PRO A 2 -4.97 -2.33 3.71
N LYS A 3 -4.26 -1.53 2.91
CA LYS A 3 -4.86 -0.63 1.91
C LYS A 3 -5.67 -1.36 0.83
N HIS A 4 -5.37 -2.63 0.58
CA HIS A 4 -6.12 -3.49 -0.35
C HIS A 4 -7.51 -3.93 0.13
N GLY A 5 -7.82 -3.76 1.43
CA GLY A 5 -9.13 -4.10 2.00
C GLY A 5 -10.12 -2.93 2.04
N LEU A 6 -9.80 -1.83 1.37
CA LEU A 6 -10.62 -0.61 1.31
C LEU A 6 -11.59 -0.67 0.14
N ASP A 7 -12.75 -0.03 0.30
CA ASP A 7 -13.70 0.17 -0.78
C ASP A 7 -13.28 1.36 -1.66
N VAL A 8 -12.70 1.03 -2.81
CA VAL A 8 -12.21 2.02 -3.77
C VAL A 8 -13.35 2.73 -4.50
N SER A 9 -14.50 2.06 -4.67
CA SER A 9 -15.67 2.67 -5.33
C SER A 9 -16.28 3.78 -4.47
N ALA A 10 -16.24 3.62 -3.15
CA ALA A 10 -16.68 4.61 -2.19
C ALA A 10 -15.63 5.70 -1.87
N CYS A 11 -14.46 5.69 -2.53
CA CYS A 11 -13.33 6.57 -2.19
C CYS A 11 -12.89 6.45 -0.71
N GLU A 12 -12.97 5.24 -0.14
CA GLU A 12 -12.50 4.96 1.21
C GLU A 12 -10.97 4.97 1.24
N VAL A 13 -10.39 5.77 2.13
CA VAL A 13 -8.93 5.90 2.29
C VAL A 13 -8.41 5.21 3.54
N PHE A 14 -9.28 4.97 4.52
CA PHE A 14 -8.94 4.29 5.76
C PHE A 14 -10.18 3.73 6.47
N ARG A 15 -9.99 2.68 7.27
CA ARG A 15 -11.03 2.13 8.14
C ARG A 15 -10.49 1.95 9.56
N PHE A 16 -11.06 2.69 10.51
CA PHE A 16 -10.84 2.47 11.92
C PHE A 16 -11.77 1.38 12.45
N TYR A 17 -11.33 0.74 13.54
CA TYR A 17 -12.14 -0.20 14.29
C TYR A 17 -12.28 0.33 15.70
N LYS A 18 -13.46 0.87 16.01
CA LYS A 18 -13.79 1.37 17.33
C LYS A 18 -14.28 0.21 18.17
N LEU A 19 -13.59 -0.06 19.28
CA LEU A 19 -14.02 -1.04 20.25
C LEU A 19 -15.11 -0.43 21.15
N VAL A 20 -16.30 -1.01 21.12
CA VAL A 20 -17.42 -0.65 22.01
C VAL A 20 -17.45 -1.66 23.16
N THR A 21 -16.63 -1.38 24.18
CA THR A 21 -16.37 -2.27 25.31
C THR A 21 -17.63 -2.66 26.09
N LEU A 22 -18.57 -1.73 26.27
CA LEU A 22 -19.82 -1.95 27.00
C LEU A 22 -20.76 -2.96 26.32
N LYS A 23 -20.64 -3.11 24.99
CA LYS A 23 -21.48 -4.03 24.21
C LYS A 23 -20.71 -5.26 23.72
N GLY A 24 -19.39 -5.32 23.94
CA GLY A 24 -18.52 -6.35 23.37
C GLY A 24 -18.48 -6.36 21.84
N LEU A 25 -18.70 -5.21 21.19
CA LEU A 25 -18.80 -5.08 19.74
C LEU A 25 -17.65 -4.24 19.17
N ILE A 26 -17.32 -4.50 17.91
CA ILE A 26 -16.38 -3.67 17.14
C ILE A 26 -17.16 -2.95 16.04
N GLU A 27 -17.12 -1.62 16.06
CA GLU A 27 -17.77 -0.76 15.08
C GLU A 27 -16.73 -0.29 14.03
N PRO A 28 -16.87 -0.68 12.76
CA PRO A 28 -16.02 -0.16 11.70
C PRO A 28 -16.39 1.30 11.37
N ILE A 29 -15.39 2.18 11.29
CA ILE A 29 -15.55 3.59 10.92
C ILE A 29 -14.71 3.87 9.67
N SER A 30 -15.39 4.11 8.55
CA SER A 30 -14.76 4.40 7.26
C SER A 30 -14.46 5.89 7.11
N MET A 31 -13.23 6.21 6.70
CA MET A 31 -12.83 7.54 6.25
C MET A 31 -12.97 7.61 4.75
N ILE A 32 -13.87 8.47 4.28
CA ILE A 32 -14.20 8.63 2.86
C ILE A 32 -13.84 10.04 2.42
N VAL A 33 -13.17 10.16 1.26
CA VAL A 33 -12.94 11.47 0.63
C VAL A 33 -14.21 11.87 -0.12
N PRO A 34 -14.79 13.05 0.13
CA PRO A 34 -16.00 13.49 -0.55
C PRO A 34 -15.71 13.80 -2.03
N ARG A 35 -15.99 12.85 -2.91
CA ARG A 35 -15.79 12.92 -4.37
C ARG A 35 -17.09 12.58 -5.10
N ARG A 36 -17.22 13.10 -6.33
CA ARG A 36 -18.36 12.84 -7.23
C ARG A 36 -17.99 11.75 -8.24
N SER A 37 -17.78 10.51 -7.81
CA SER A 37 -17.41 9.42 -8.73
C SER A 37 -17.49 8.04 -8.09
N GLU A 38 -18.04 7.08 -8.82
CA GLU A 38 -17.98 5.62 -8.55
C GLU A 38 -16.74 4.96 -9.19
N THR A 39 -15.84 5.77 -9.75
CA THR A 39 -14.67 5.31 -10.51
C THR A 39 -13.38 5.42 -9.69
N TYR A 40 -12.40 4.56 -10.01
CA TYR A 40 -11.08 4.57 -9.38
C TYR A 40 -10.37 5.94 -9.53
N GLN A 41 -9.85 6.47 -8.43
CA GLN A 41 -9.17 7.77 -8.36
C GLN A 41 -7.67 7.59 -8.08
N GLU A 42 -6.81 7.86 -9.07
CA GLU A 42 -5.36 7.63 -8.95
C GLU A 42 -4.66 8.52 -7.92
N ASP A 43 -5.17 9.73 -7.70
CA ASP A 43 -4.56 10.76 -6.85
C ASP A 43 -4.67 10.44 -5.36
N ILE A 44 -5.72 9.73 -4.94
CA ILE A 44 -5.94 9.39 -3.52
C ILE A 44 -5.34 8.02 -3.13
N TYR A 45 -4.89 7.24 -4.11
CA TYR A 45 -4.29 5.92 -3.91
C TYR A 45 -2.85 5.89 -4.43
N PRO A 46 -1.89 6.48 -3.68
CA PRO A 46 -0.48 6.41 -4.06
C PRO A 46 0.02 4.96 -4.03
N MET A 47 1.24 4.76 -4.53
CA MET A 47 1.91 3.46 -4.44
C MET A 47 2.10 3.07 -2.96
N THR A 48 1.46 1.99 -2.54
CA THR A 48 1.45 1.52 -1.14
C THR A 48 2.25 0.24 -0.98
N PRO A 49 2.83 -0.06 0.20
CA PRO A 49 3.50 -1.33 0.42
C PRO A 49 2.59 -2.53 0.08
N GLY A 50 3.13 -3.45 -0.69
CA GLY A 50 2.50 -4.71 -1.08
C GLY A 50 2.63 -5.78 0.01
N THR A 51 2.16 -6.98 -0.31
CA THR A 51 2.23 -8.16 0.57
C THR A 51 3.57 -8.87 0.50
N GLU A 52 4.34 -8.62 -0.56
CA GLU A 52 5.63 -9.28 -0.75
C GLU A 52 6.69 -8.57 0.09
N PRO A 53 7.54 -9.32 0.80
CA PRO A 53 8.65 -8.75 1.53
C PRO A 53 9.68 -8.17 0.56
N ALA A 54 10.23 -7.01 0.91
CA ALA A 54 11.26 -6.37 0.10
C ALA A 54 12.56 -7.20 0.03
N LEU A 55 12.89 -7.88 1.12
CA LEU A 55 14.11 -8.67 1.28
C LEU A 55 13.76 -10.08 1.76
N THR A 56 14.55 -11.04 1.32
CA THR A 56 14.60 -12.35 1.99
C THR A 56 15.33 -12.21 3.33
N PRO A 57 15.10 -13.13 4.29
CA PRO A 57 15.78 -13.09 5.59
C PRO A 57 17.31 -13.10 5.46
N ASP A 58 17.87 -13.92 4.58
CA ASP A 58 19.33 -14.04 4.40
C ASP A 58 19.95 -12.75 3.84
N GLU A 59 19.29 -12.10 2.88
CA GLU A 59 19.73 -10.80 2.35
C GLU A 59 19.75 -9.74 3.46
N TRP A 60 18.70 -9.66 4.27
CA TRP A 60 18.63 -8.71 5.38
C TRP A 60 19.71 -8.99 6.44
N LEU A 61 19.92 -10.27 6.80
CA LEU A 61 20.95 -10.68 7.75
C LEU A 61 22.37 -10.41 7.23
N SER A 62 22.59 -10.42 5.91
CA SER A 62 23.86 -10.03 5.29
C SER A 62 24.13 -8.52 5.33
N GLY A 63 23.23 -7.72 5.92
CA GLY A 63 23.35 -6.28 6.04
C GLY A 63 22.74 -5.50 4.88
N MET A 64 22.03 -6.15 3.96
CA MET A 64 21.32 -5.46 2.88
C MET A 64 20.11 -4.71 3.43
N ASN A 65 19.94 -3.47 3.02
CA ASN A 65 18.78 -2.66 3.34
C ASN A 65 18.06 -2.25 2.05
N ARG A 66 16.77 -2.54 1.94
CA ARG A 66 15.91 -2.03 0.87
C ARG A 66 14.94 -1.05 1.53
N GLY A 67 14.90 0.19 1.02
CA GLY A 67 14.03 1.24 1.54
C GLY A 67 12.55 0.83 1.51
N SER A 68 11.70 1.60 2.20
CA SER A 68 10.25 1.32 2.32
C SER A 68 9.50 1.22 0.99
N GLY A 69 10.14 1.57 -0.14
CA GLY A 69 9.65 1.37 -1.50
C GLY A 69 9.86 -0.03 -2.08
N GLY A 70 10.48 -0.96 -1.34
CA GLY A 70 10.98 -2.23 -1.90
C GLY A 70 9.92 -3.12 -2.57
N CYS A 71 8.66 -3.04 -2.14
CA CYS A 71 7.53 -3.68 -2.81
C CYS A 71 6.32 -2.77 -2.74
N VAL A 72 6.14 -1.85 -3.69
CA VAL A 72 4.95 -1.01 -3.74
C VAL A 72 3.95 -1.49 -4.80
N ARG A 73 2.66 -1.42 -4.48
CA ARG A 73 1.54 -1.72 -5.37
C ARG A 73 0.48 -0.62 -5.31
N GLY A 74 -0.07 -0.31 -6.48
CA GLY A 74 -1.24 0.55 -6.58
C GLY A 74 -2.52 -0.18 -6.16
N ALA A 75 -3.54 0.57 -5.76
CA ALA A 75 -4.83 0.01 -5.34
C ALA A 75 -5.79 -0.32 -6.52
N LYS A 76 -5.33 -0.18 -7.77
CA LYS A 76 -6.13 -0.40 -8.98
C LYS A 76 -6.67 -1.83 -9.06
N PRO A 77 -8.00 -2.04 -9.10
CA PRO A 77 -8.59 -3.35 -9.36
C PRO A 77 -8.18 -3.85 -10.75
N GLY A 78 -7.67 -5.08 -10.85
CA GLY A 78 -7.31 -5.68 -12.14
C GLY A 78 -5.97 -5.24 -12.73
N ALA A 79 -5.15 -4.46 -12.01
CA ALA A 79 -3.76 -4.24 -12.41
C ALA A 79 -3.06 -5.61 -12.53
N ARG A 80 -2.62 -5.94 -13.75
CA ARG A 80 -1.98 -7.23 -14.06
C ARG A 80 -0.72 -7.35 -13.20
N ARG A 81 -0.38 -8.58 -12.81
CA ARG A 81 0.94 -8.89 -12.23
C ARG A 81 1.97 -8.87 -13.35
N ASP A 82 2.23 -7.71 -13.95
CA ASP A 82 3.36 -7.60 -14.86
C ASP A 82 4.65 -7.60 -14.02
N ALA A 83 5.31 -8.75 -14.06
CA ALA A 83 6.67 -8.98 -13.57
C ALA A 83 7.71 -8.02 -14.18
N GLN A 84 7.29 -7.12 -15.08
CA GLN A 84 8.13 -6.09 -15.71
C GLN A 84 8.20 -4.77 -14.92
N SER A 85 7.27 -4.49 -13.98
CA SER A 85 7.43 -3.33 -13.08
C SER A 85 8.60 -3.51 -12.09
N TRP A 86 8.99 -4.76 -11.84
CA TRP A 86 10.15 -5.15 -11.04
C TRP A 86 11.50 -4.88 -11.73
N VAL A 87 11.53 -4.75 -13.06
CA VAL A 87 12.79 -4.56 -13.81
C VAL A 87 13.26 -3.12 -13.75
N ARG A 88 12.38 -2.14 -13.50
CA ARG A 88 12.79 -0.73 -13.40
C ARG A 88 13.55 -0.40 -12.11
N CYS A 89 13.31 -1.16 -11.04
CA CYS A 89 14.08 -1.06 -9.80
C CYS A 89 15.35 -1.94 -9.80
N ARG A 90 15.44 -2.94 -10.69
CA ARG A 90 16.64 -3.77 -10.85
C ARG A 90 17.71 -3.10 -11.73
N ALA A 91 17.29 -2.20 -12.63
CA ALA A 91 18.17 -1.51 -13.59
C ALA A 91 18.64 -0.12 -13.13
N LEU A 92 17.95 0.51 -12.19
CA LEU A 92 18.42 1.73 -11.57
C LEU A 92 19.10 1.32 -10.28
N GLY A 93 20.44 1.25 -10.29
CA GLY A 93 21.24 1.26 -9.07
C GLY A 93 20.81 2.47 -8.25
N CYS A 94 19.86 2.25 -7.35
CA CYS A 94 19.25 3.30 -6.57
C CYS A 94 20.11 3.46 -5.33
N ASP A 95 21.29 4.04 -5.54
CA ASP A 95 21.89 4.95 -4.56
C ASP A 95 20.88 6.10 -4.38
N ALA A 96 19.87 5.85 -3.57
CA ALA A 96 19.02 6.92 -3.06
C ALA A 96 19.87 7.67 -2.04
N GLU A 97 20.74 8.55 -2.54
CA GLU A 97 21.26 9.67 -1.77
C GLU A 97 20.05 10.41 -1.18
N TYR A 98 19.85 10.23 0.12
CA TYR A 98 19.00 11.07 0.93
C TYR A 98 19.72 12.43 1.07
N GLY A 99 19.59 13.25 0.03
CA GLY A 99 20.06 14.63 0.01
C GLY A 99 19.11 15.53 0.81
N LYS A 100 19.70 16.24 1.77
CA LYS A 100 19.25 17.38 2.59
C LYS A 100 17.89 18.00 2.30
#